data_AF-A0A5N5QI16-F1
#
_entry.id   AF-A0A5N5QI16-F1
#
_cell.length_a   1.000
_cell.length_b   1.000
_cell.length_c   1.000
_cell.angle_alpha   90.00
_cell.angle_beta   90.00
_cell.angle_gamma   90.00
#
_symmetry.space_group_name_H-M   'P 1'
#
loop_
_entity.id
_entity.type
_entity.pdbx_description
1 polymer ?
#
loop_
_entity_poly.entity_id
_entity_poly.type
_entity_poly.pdbx_seq_one_letter_code
_entity_poly.pdbx_strand_id
1 'polypeptide(L)'
;MHFTSFLTLVGASLFAASGVQAANFGSTCSNIYLSGTTLTATCTKVKGSPTTTSLDLNNCIINNQGIPLCKVGGNFAASCSGCYLDSSVYTQMWCTCNGGVGPHSASIVLNNCVSNLDGVLSCP
;
A
#
# COMPACT_ATOMS: atom_id res chain seq x y z
N MET A 1 -51.08 36.95 -14.27
CA MET A 1 -50.98 35.49 -14.51
C MET A 1 -49.50 35.16 -14.60
N HIS A 2 -49.01 34.31 -13.69
CA HIS A 2 -47.61 33.84 -13.56
C HIS A 2 -47.18 32.97 -14.74
N PHE A 3 -45.88 32.95 -15.09
CA PHE A 3 -45.15 31.76 -15.58
C PHE A 3 -43.62 32.01 -15.44
N THR A 4 -43.07 31.79 -14.23
CA THR A 4 -42.14 30.70 -13.86
C THR A 4 -40.75 30.77 -14.51
N SER A 5 -39.79 31.31 -13.76
CA SER A 5 -38.35 31.17 -14.00
C SER A 5 -37.90 29.73 -13.71
N PHE A 6 -37.31 29.06 -14.69
CA PHE A 6 -36.64 27.77 -14.50
C PHE A 6 -35.22 28.00 -13.99
N LEU A 7 -34.98 27.69 -12.71
CA LEU A 7 -33.66 27.68 -12.11
C LEU A 7 -33.06 26.28 -12.30
N THR A 8 -32.12 26.12 -13.23
CA THR A 8 -31.40 24.85 -13.43
C THR A 8 -30.29 24.74 -12.38
N LEU A 9 -30.52 23.91 -11.36
CA LEU A 9 -29.51 23.55 -10.37
C LEU A 9 -28.53 22.55 -10.99
N VAL A 10 -27.33 23.00 -11.36
CA VAL A 10 -26.25 22.10 -11.80
C VAL A 10 -25.71 21.39 -10.56
N GLY A 11 -26.16 20.16 -10.33
CA GLY A 11 -25.61 19.27 -9.32
C GLY A 11 -24.21 18.83 -9.73
N ALA A 12 -23.19 19.42 -9.12
CA ALA A 12 -21.82 18.93 -9.25
C ALA A 12 -21.67 17.68 -8.38
N SER A 13 -21.84 16.50 -8.99
CA SER A 13 -21.49 15.22 -8.38
C SER A 13 -19.98 15.20 -8.15
N LEU A 14 -19.57 15.42 -6.89
CA LEU A 14 -18.20 15.15 -6.43
C LEU A 14 -18.02 13.62 -6.45
N PHE A 15 -17.50 13.10 -7.56
CA PHE A 15 -16.91 11.77 -7.56
C PHE A 15 -15.70 11.84 -6.62
N ALA A 16 -15.89 11.38 -5.39
CA ALA A 16 -14.78 11.03 -4.52
C ALA A 16 -14.05 9.86 -5.20
N ALA A 17 -13.09 10.18 -6.06
CA ALA A 17 -12.08 9.24 -6.48
C ALA A 17 -11.29 8.91 -5.22
N SER A 18 -11.63 7.80 -4.55
CA SER A 18 -10.73 7.12 -3.65
C SER A 18 -9.58 6.57 -4.49
N GLY A 19 -8.75 7.46 -5.02
CA GLY A 19 -7.48 7.09 -5.61
C GLY A 19 -6.64 6.61 -4.45
N VAL A 20 -6.37 5.30 -4.40
CA VAL A 20 -5.24 4.80 -3.63
C VAL A 20 -4.05 5.67 -4.07
N GLN A 21 -3.61 6.59 -3.20
CA GLN A 21 -2.41 7.36 -3.49
C GLN A 21 -1.30 6.33 -3.61
N ALA A 22 -0.86 6.06 -4.84
CA ALA A 22 0.18 5.10 -5.10
C ALA A 22 1.42 5.53 -4.33
N ALA A 23 1.73 4.72 -3.33
CA ALA A 23 2.76 4.96 -2.35
C ALA A 23 4.08 4.43 -2.93
N ASN A 24 4.87 5.27 -3.60
CA ASN A 24 5.99 4.80 -4.43
C ASN A 24 7.35 4.87 -3.71
N PHE A 25 7.50 4.21 -2.54
CA PHE A 25 8.76 4.25 -1.78
C PHE A 25 9.97 3.71 -2.57
N GLY A 26 9.77 2.71 -3.44
CA GLY A 26 10.85 2.06 -4.19
C GLY A 26 11.61 3.00 -5.12
N SER A 27 11.03 4.16 -5.46
CA SER A 27 11.71 5.20 -6.24
C SER A 27 12.73 6.02 -5.45
N THR A 28 12.63 6.05 -4.12
CA THR A 28 13.44 6.92 -3.24
C THR A 28 14.12 6.17 -2.10
N CYS A 29 13.97 4.85 -2.04
CA CYS A 29 14.60 3.99 -1.06
C CYS A 29 15.47 2.92 -1.73
N SER A 30 16.50 2.46 -1.03
CA SER A 30 17.44 1.42 -1.45
C SER A 30 17.67 0.42 -0.31
N ASN A 31 18.44 -0.64 -0.57
CA ASN A 31 18.72 -1.71 0.41
C ASN A 31 17.44 -2.28 1.02
N ILE A 32 16.44 -2.53 0.17
CA ILE A 32 15.11 -2.96 0.57
C ILE A 32 15.15 -4.46 0.89
N TYR A 33 14.70 -4.84 2.08
CA TYR A 33 14.55 -6.24 2.46
C TYR A 33 13.36 -6.45 3.39
N LEU A 34 12.87 -7.69 3.42
CA LEU A 34 11.76 -8.12 4.27
C LEU A 34 12.25 -9.15 5.28
N SER A 35 11.88 -8.97 6.55
CA SER A 35 12.10 -9.96 7.61
C SER A 35 10.78 -10.17 8.35
N GLY A 36 10.17 -11.35 8.18
CA GLY A 36 8.81 -11.61 8.64
C GLY A 36 7.83 -10.65 7.96
N THR A 37 7.20 -9.77 8.74
CA THR A 37 6.29 -8.72 8.24
C THR A 37 6.95 -7.34 8.17
N THR A 38 8.18 -7.20 8.66
CA THR A 38 8.88 -5.93 8.75
C THR A 38 9.65 -5.66 7.45
N LEU A 39 9.20 -4.65 6.71
CA LEU A 39 9.92 -4.09 5.58
C LEU A 39 10.95 -3.08 6.09
N THR A 40 12.21 -3.23 5.69
CA THR A 40 13.27 -2.27 6.02
C THR A 40 13.91 -1.74 4.75
N ALA A 41 14.21 -0.44 4.72
CA ALA A 41 14.91 0.19 3.62
C ALA A 41 15.71 1.42 4.09
N THR A 42 16.69 1.83 3.29
CA THR A 42 17.36 3.13 3.43
C THR A 42 16.68 4.13 2.52
N CYS A 43 16.00 5.12 3.08
CA CYS A 43 15.15 6.06 2.37
C CYS A 43 15.73 7.47 2.34
N THR A 44 15.57 8.13 1.20
CA THR A 44 16.04 9.51 0.98
C THR A 44 15.17 10.49 1.76
N LYS A 45 15.81 11.50 2.35
CA LYS A 45 15.16 12.65 3.00
C LYS A 45 15.03 13.82 2.03
N VAL A 46 14.09 14.71 2.29
CA VAL A 46 13.99 16.01 1.60
C VAL A 46 15.24 16.85 1.88
N LYS A 47 15.79 16.76 3.10
CA LYS A 47 17.05 17.40 3.49
C LYS A 47 17.93 16.47 4.31
N GLY A 48 19.23 16.52 4.05
CA GLY A 48 20.24 15.74 4.76
C GLY A 48 20.44 14.33 4.18
N SER A 49 21.15 13.49 4.93
CA SER A 49 21.51 12.15 4.47
C SER A 49 20.32 11.18 4.53
N PRO A 50 20.27 10.18 3.62
CA PRO A 50 19.34 9.07 3.72
C PRO A 50 19.39 8.38 5.08
N THR A 51 18.29 7.76 5.49
CA THR A 51 18.19 7.07 6.77
C THR A 51 17.56 5.70 6.61
N THR A 52 18.00 4.75 7.44
CA THR A 52 17.37 3.42 7.49
C THR A 52 16.12 3.48 8.35
N THR A 53 15.03 2.96 7.82
CA THR A 53 13.71 2.98 8.44
C THR A 53 13.03 1.63 8.19
N SER A 54 12.08 1.28 9.07
CA SER A 54 11.37 0.02 9.02
C SER A 54 9.87 0.25 9.23
N LEU A 55 9.06 -0.59 8.61
CA LEU A 55 7.61 -0.56 8.66
C LEU A 55 7.07 -1.99 8.75
N ASP A 56 6.26 -2.27 9.76
CA ASP A 56 5.49 -3.52 9.81
C ASP A 56 4.34 -3.46 8.80
N LEU A 57 4.40 -4.33 7.79
CA LEU A 57 3.42 -4.40 6.71
C LEU A 57 2.04 -4.85 7.18
N ASN A 58 1.90 -5.43 8.38
CA ASN A 58 0.58 -5.63 8.98
C ASN A 58 -0.19 -4.31 9.12
N ASN A 59 0.51 -3.19 9.29
CA ASN A 59 -0.14 -1.89 9.38
C ASN A 59 -0.70 -1.40 8.03
N CYS A 60 -0.24 -1.96 6.89
CA CYS A 60 -0.60 -1.45 5.56
C CYS A 60 -1.31 -2.47 4.66
N ILE A 61 -1.35 -3.75 5.04
CA ILE A 61 -1.83 -4.82 4.17
C ILE A 61 -2.84 -5.70 4.92
N ILE A 62 -3.96 -5.97 4.25
CA ILE A 62 -4.92 -7.01 4.62
C ILE A 62 -4.80 -8.20 3.69
N ASN A 63 -5.28 -9.36 4.15
CA ASN A 63 -5.64 -10.46 3.27
C ASN A 63 -7.15 -10.41 3.00
N ASN A 64 -7.54 -10.11 1.77
CA ASN A 64 -8.93 -10.12 1.33
C ASN A 64 -9.22 -11.41 0.55
N GLN A 65 -9.72 -12.43 1.25
CA GLN A 65 -10.09 -13.71 0.65
C GLN A 65 -8.96 -14.39 -0.15
N GLY A 66 -7.73 -14.36 0.39
CA GLY A 66 -6.54 -14.93 -0.24
C GLY A 66 -5.74 -13.92 -1.06
N ILE A 67 -6.28 -12.73 -1.29
CA ILE A 67 -5.65 -11.69 -2.10
C ILE A 67 -5.15 -10.56 -1.18
N PRO A 68 -3.83 -10.33 -1.08
CA PRO A 68 -3.29 -9.22 -0.31
C PRO A 68 -3.66 -7.88 -0.96
N LEU A 69 -4.15 -6.92 -0.16
CA LEU A 69 -4.54 -5.58 -0.61
C LEU A 69 -4.01 -4.50 0.35
N CYS A 70 -3.72 -3.32 -0.21
CA CYS A 70 -3.32 -2.16 0.60
C CYS A 70 -4.53 -1.67 1.42
N LYS A 71 -4.40 -1.68 2.74
CA LYS A 71 -5.36 -1.09 3.68
C LYS A 71 -4.69 -0.83 5.02
N VAL A 72 -4.80 0.41 5.51
CA VAL A 72 -4.28 0.81 6.82
C VAL A 72 -4.96 0.02 7.96
N GLY A 73 -4.19 -0.33 8.98
CA GLY A 73 -4.67 -1.11 10.12
C GLY A 73 -5.08 -2.52 9.72
N GLY A 74 -4.33 -3.11 8.78
CA GLY A 74 -4.52 -4.48 8.35
C GLY A 74 -4.04 -5.49 9.38
N ASN A 75 -3.72 -6.69 8.90
CA ASN A 75 -3.06 -7.77 9.65
C ASN A 75 -2.93 -8.99 8.71
N PHE A 76 -2.40 -8.81 7.50
CA PHE A 76 -2.40 -9.89 6.51
C PHE A 76 -1.68 -11.15 7.00
N ALA A 77 -0.65 -11.01 7.84
CA ALA A 77 0.14 -12.12 8.35
C ALA A 77 -0.66 -13.09 9.26
N ALA A 78 -1.84 -12.69 9.73
CA ALA A 78 -2.75 -13.60 10.43
C ALA A 78 -3.23 -14.78 9.55
N SER A 79 -3.16 -14.63 8.23
CA SER A 79 -3.66 -15.63 7.27
C SER A 79 -2.78 -15.79 6.03
N CYS A 80 -1.60 -15.15 6.03
CA CYS A 80 -0.57 -15.29 5.01
C CYS A 80 0.76 -15.68 5.66
N SER A 81 1.57 -16.47 4.97
CA SER A 81 2.86 -16.95 5.45
C SER A 81 3.87 -17.11 4.30
N GLY A 82 5.14 -17.32 4.66
CA GLY A 82 6.21 -17.56 3.68
C GLY A 82 6.43 -16.38 2.73
N CYS A 83 6.29 -15.15 3.24
CA CYS A 83 6.40 -13.97 2.41
C CYS A 83 7.85 -13.62 2.07
N TYR A 84 8.09 -13.22 0.83
CA TYR A 84 9.39 -12.80 0.34
C TYR A 84 9.26 -11.71 -0.74
N LEU A 85 10.31 -10.93 -0.93
CA LEU A 85 10.40 -9.95 -2.01
C LEU A 85 10.95 -10.61 -3.27
N ASP A 86 10.42 -10.21 -4.42
CA ASP A 86 11.03 -10.50 -5.71
C ASP A 86 12.47 -9.98 -5.74
N SER A 87 13.43 -10.84 -6.08
CA SER A 87 14.87 -10.53 -6.03
C SER A 87 15.34 -9.59 -7.13
N SER A 88 14.51 -9.29 -8.13
CA SER A 88 14.86 -8.38 -9.23
C SER A 88 14.28 -6.99 -9.00
N VAL A 89 13.05 -6.93 -8.46
CA VAL A 89 12.29 -5.67 -8.35
C VAL A 89 12.22 -5.15 -6.92
N TYR A 90 12.39 -6.01 -5.90
CA TYR A 90 12.37 -5.71 -4.45
C TYR A 90 11.12 -5.01 -3.89
N THR A 91 10.20 -4.59 -4.75
CA THR A 91 8.94 -3.91 -4.39
C THR A 91 7.72 -4.77 -4.73
N GLN A 92 7.92 -5.92 -5.38
CA GLN A 92 6.92 -6.96 -5.53
C GLN A 92 7.10 -7.96 -4.38
N MET A 93 6.05 -8.17 -3.59
CA MET A 93 6.04 -9.20 -2.54
C MET A 93 5.18 -10.39 -2.97
N TRP A 94 5.64 -11.59 -2.66
CA TRP A 94 4.93 -12.85 -2.81
C TRP A 94 4.69 -13.46 -1.44
N CYS A 95 3.54 -14.09 -1.25
CA CYS A 95 3.15 -14.77 -0.02
C CYS A 95 2.30 -15.99 -0.34
N THR A 96 2.18 -16.93 0.60
CA THR A 96 1.12 -17.93 0.58
C THR A 96 -0.02 -17.45 1.47
N CYS A 97 -1.22 -17.24 0.93
CA CYS A 97 -2.37 -16.70 1.66
C CYS A 97 -3.55 -17.69 1.65
N ASN A 98 -4.32 -17.72 2.73
CA ASN A 98 -5.55 -18.51 2.81
C ASN A 98 -6.78 -17.58 2.67
N GLY A 99 -7.72 -17.98 1.80
CA GLY A 99 -8.93 -17.22 1.48
C GLY A 99 -10.24 -18.00 1.60
N GLY A 100 -10.23 -19.18 2.22
CA GLY A 100 -11.39 -20.08 2.30
C GLY A 100 -11.40 -21.21 1.26
N VAL A 101 -10.49 -21.17 0.28
CA VAL A 101 -10.24 -22.25 -0.68
C VAL A 101 -8.92 -23.00 -0.41
N GLY A 102 -8.30 -22.71 0.73
CA GLY A 102 -6.98 -23.22 1.11
C GLY A 102 -5.82 -22.25 0.76
N PRO A 103 -4.60 -22.56 1.23
CA PRO A 103 -3.42 -21.74 1.00
C PRO A 103 -3.00 -21.73 -0.48
N HIS A 104 -2.76 -20.56 -1.04
CA HIS A 104 -2.29 -20.39 -2.42
C HIS A 104 -1.32 -19.21 -2.53
N SER A 105 -0.52 -19.21 -3.60
CA SER A 105 0.39 -18.10 -3.87
C SER A 105 -0.38 -16.85 -4.27
N ALA A 106 -0.04 -15.73 -3.66
CA ALA A 106 -0.60 -14.42 -3.96
C ALA A 106 0.50 -13.36 -3.88
N SER A 107 0.29 -12.24 -4.55
CA SER A 107 1.32 -11.22 -4.69
C SER A 107 0.75 -9.82 -4.59
N ILE A 108 1.59 -8.87 -4.18
CA ILE A 108 1.23 -7.45 -4.06
C ILE A 108 2.42 -6.56 -4.42
N VAL A 109 2.13 -5.48 -5.15
CA VAL A 109 3.10 -4.42 -5.43
C VAL A 109 3.12 -3.45 -4.25
N LEU A 110 4.20 -3.47 -3.48
CA LEU A 110 4.38 -2.63 -2.28
C LEU A 110 4.46 -1.14 -2.61
N ASN A 111 4.85 -0.77 -3.84
CA ASN A 111 4.74 0.61 -4.33
C ASN A 111 3.29 1.12 -4.48
N ASN A 112 2.29 0.29 -4.16
CA ASN A 112 0.91 0.75 -4.02
C ASN A 112 0.52 0.95 -2.55
N CYS A 113 1.31 0.44 -1.59
CA CYS A 113 0.95 0.38 -0.18
C CYS A 113 1.93 1.08 0.77
N VAL A 114 3.13 1.45 0.33
CA VAL A 114 4.18 1.99 1.20
C VAL A 114 4.83 3.24 0.62
N SER A 115 4.77 4.34 1.34
CA SER A 115 5.36 5.63 0.96
C SER A 115 6.67 5.87 1.71
N ASN A 116 7.52 6.72 1.14
CA ASN A 116 8.62 7.35 1.87
C ASN A 116 8.23 8.80 2.21
N LEU A 117 8.02 9.10 3.49
CA LEU A 117 7.76 10.45 4.01
C LEU A 117 9.02 10.97 4.71
N ASP A 118 9.80 11.79 4.01
CA ASP A 118 11.05 12.40 4.51
C ASP A 118 12.01 11.42 5.21
N GLY A 119 12.24 10.27 4.57
CA GLY A 119 13.11 9.21 5.07
C GLY A 119 12.41 8.20 6.00
N VAL A 120 11.10 8.30 6.21
CA VAL A 120 10.32 7.38 7.05
C VAL A 120 9.34 6.59 6.19
N LEU A 121 9.41 5.26 6.27
CA LEU A 121 8.42 4.40 5.61
C LEU A 121 7.07 4.52 6.31
N SER A 122 5.99 4.70 5.54
CA SER A 122 4.63 4.83 6.06
C SER A 122 3.64 4.14 5.13
N CYS A 123 2.49 3.71 5.66
CA CYS A 123 1.32 3.48 4.82
C CYS A 123 0.81 4.83 4.27
N PRO A 124 0.29 4.91 3.04
CA PRO A 124 -0.35 6.10 2.50
C PRO A 124 -1.66 6.45 3.22
#